data_AF-A0A7J6EEQ5-F1
#
_entry.id   AF-A0A7J6EEQ5-F1
#
_cell.length_a   1.000
_cell.length_b   1.000
_cell.length_c   1.000
_cell.angle_alpha   90.00
_cell.angle_beta   90.00
_cell.angle_gamma   90.00
#
_symmetry.space_group_name_H-M   'P 1'
#
loop_
_entity.id
_entity.type
_entity.pdbx_description
1 polymer ?
#
loop_
_entity_poly.entity_id
_entity_poly.type
_entity_poly.pdbx_seq_one_letter_code
_entity_poly.pdbx_strand_id
1 'polypeptide(L)'
;MPRLISQALLQKPQGGKRRVHYLSNTKKDGKDDHCEKIGWKILEEYNPDQRRWKYLSDIAEGSSVHVDDLSFEDEQENDEDYYPSLPFAALYSCFKEKGLKVTCLLCYCSEGDNIPDAFNLAEAACKLLGFCPNNLNNYADGKWLIPFSWGTLYGPAPDMSIF
;
A
#
# COMPACT_ATOMS: atom_id res chain seq x y z
N MET A 1 5.80 -19.01 -7.27
CA MET A 1 6.77 -17.91 -7.01
C MET A 1 6.12 -16.92 -6.05
N PRO A 2 6.75 -16.56 -4.93
CA PRO A 2 6.15 -15.65 -3.96
C PRO A 2 6.24 -14.19 -4.44
N ARG A 3 5.15 -13.42 -4.27
CA ARG A 3 5.06 -11.98 -4.57
C ARG A 3 5.29 -11.19 -3.28
N LEU A 4 6.11 -10.13 -3.33
CA LEU A 4 6.36 -9.21 -2.21
C LEU A 4 5.26 -8.15 -2.15
N ILE A 5 4.74 -7.86 -0.95
CA ILE A 5 3.71 -6.84 -0.67
C ILE A 5 4.37 -5.71 0.13
N SER A 6 4.16 -4.47 -0.29
CA SER A 6 4.57 -3.25 0.42
C SER A 6 3.32 -2.43 0.77
N GLN A 7 3.26 -1.88 1.99
CA GLN A 7 2.12 -1.13 2.55
C GLN A 7 2.54 0.31 2.86
N ALA A 8 1.72 1.30 2.47
CA ALA A 8 1.85 2.71 2.80
C ALA A 8 0.54 3.24 3.44
N LEU A 9 0.66 4.19 4.37
CA LEU A 9 -0.43 4.79 5.17
C LEU A 9 -0.92 6.10 4.51
N LEU A 10 -2.24 6.33 4.41
CA LEU A 10 -2.84 7.50 3.73
C LEU A 10 -4.16 7.92 4.40
N GLN A 11 -4.57 9.19 4.56
CA GLN A 11 -5.74 9.58 5.39
C GLN A 11 -7.15 9.33 4.78
N LYS A 12 -8.17 9.00 5.62
CA LYS A 12 -9.57 8.67 5.23
C LYS A 12 -10.50 9.88 4.97
N PRO A 13 -11.47 9.75 4.04
CA PRO A 13 -12.76 10.42 4.11
C PRO A 13 -13.74 9.66 5.02
N GLN A 14 -14.55 10.38 5.81
CA GLN A 14 -15.46 9.81 6.81
C GLN A 14 -16.65 9.04 6.21
N GLY A 15 -16.96 7.84 6.75
CA GLY A 15 -18.25 7.16 6.60
C GLY A 15 -18.40 6.12 5.47
N GLY A 16 -17.36 5.83 4.68
CA GLY A 16 -17.43 4.86 3.58
C GLY A 16 -16.98 3.44 3.94
N LYS A 17 -17.53 2.42 3.26
CA LYS A 17 -16.93 1.07 3.17
C LYS A 17 -15.44 1.22 2.85
N ARG A 18 -14.56 0.68 3.69
CA ARG A 18 -13.09 0.77 3.55
C ARG A 18 -12.69 0.34 2.13
N ARG A 19 -12.18 1.27 1.33
CA ARG A 19 -11.89 1.06 -0.09
C ARG A 19 -10.43 0.68 -0.24
N VAL A 20 -10.19 -0.37 -1.01
CA VAL A 20 -8.84 -0.76 -1.44
C VAL A 20 -8.57 -0.07 -2.76
N HIS A 21 -7.43 0.60 -2.82
CA HIS A 21 -6.86 1.16 -4.03
C HIS A 21 -5.73 0.27 -4.51
N TYR A 22 -5.43 0.31 -5.81
CA TYR A 22 -4.37 -0.50 -6.38
C TYR A 22 -3.54 0.28 -7.39
N LEU A 23 -2.28 -0.14 -7.54
CA LEU A 23 -1.41 0.23 -8.65
C LEU A 23 -0.71 -1.03 -9.15
N SER A 24 -0.84 -1.36 -10.43
CA SER A 24 -0.26 -2.57 -11.02
C SER A 24 0.58 -2.25 -12.25
N ASN A 25 1.68 -2.97 -12.44
CA ASN A 25 2.45 -2.87 -13.67
C ASN A 25 2.00 -3.84 -14.78
N THR A 26 0.83 -4.45 -14.64
CA THR A 26 0.25 -5.32 -15.69
C THR A 26 -0.01 -4.54 -16.98
N LYS A 27 -0.39 -3.27 -16.87
CA LYS A 27 -0.52 -2.30 -17.97
C LYS A 27 0.32 -1.07 -17.68
N LYS A 28 0.70 -0.32 -18.72
CA LYS A 28 1.55 0.87 -18.60
C LYS A 28 0.89 1.99 -17.79
N ASP A 29 -0.43 2.06 -17.81
CA ASP A 29 -1.25 3.08 -17.13
C ASP A 29 -1.57 2.73 -15.67
N GLY A 30 -0.98 1.67 -15.11
CA GLY A 30 -1.18 1.28 -13.73
C GLY A 30 -2.38 0.34 -13.50
N LYS A 31 -3.16 0.02 -14.56
CA LYS A 31 -4.41 -0.76 -14.45
C LYS A 31 -4.21 -2.28 -14.44
N ASP A 32 -5.20 -2.97 -13.86
CA ASP A 32 -5.28 -4.43 -13.79
C ASP A 32 -6.75 -4.89 -13.85
N ASP A 33 -7.09 -5.65 -14.89
CA ASP A 33 -8.46 -6.15 -15.14
C ASP A 33 -8.99 -7.01 -13.99
N HIS A 34 -8.11 -7.73 -13.29
CA HIS A 34 -8.51 -8.55 -12.16
C HIS A 34 -8.91 -7.69 -10.96
N CYS A 35 -8.15 -6.62 -10.69
CA CYS A 35 -8.45 -5.67 -9.62
C CYS A 35 -9.76 -4.91 -9.90
N GLU A 36 -9.97 -4.49 -11.15
CA GLU A 36 -11.22 -3.82 -11.58
C GLU A 36 -12.43 -4.74 -11.45
N LYS A 37 -12.31 -6.01 -11.86
CA LYS A 37 -13.38 -7.01 -11.71
C LYS A 37 -13.77 -7.26 -10.25
N ILE A 38 -12.81 -7.15 -9.33
CA ILE A 38 -13.03 -7.28 -7.89
C ILE A 38 -13.68 -6.01 -7.29
N GLY A 39 -13.72 -4.91 -8.04
CA GLY A 39 -14.33 -3.64 -7.65
C GLY A 39 -13.39 -2.70 -6.91
N TRP A 40 -12.07 -2.87 -7.06
CA TRP A 40 -11.08 -1.95 -6.50
C TRP A 40 -10.79 -0.78 -7.43
N LYS A 41 -10.40 0.35 -6.85
CA LYS A 41 -10.08 1.56 -7.58
C LYS A 41 -8.59 1.65 -7.86
N ILE A 42 -8.21 2.21 -9.01
CA ILE A 42 -6.82 2.58 -9.25
C ILE A 42 -6.39 3.71 -8.29
N LEU A 43 -5.09 3.83 -8.04
CA LEU A 43 -4.49 5.04 -7.49
C LEU A 43 -4.59 6.15 -8.54
N GLU A 44 -5.52 7.09 -8.36
CA GLU A 44 -5.86 8.11 -9.36
C GLU A 44 -4.70 9.09 -9.59
N GLU A 45 -3.83 9.23 -8.60
CA GLU A 45 -2.64 10.08 -8.57
C GLU A 45 -1.43 9.44 -9.26
N TYR A 46 -1.55 8.20 -9.76
CA TYR A 46 -0.48 7.59 -10.53
C TYR A 46 -0.39 8.22 -11.93
N ASN A 47 0.69 8.96 -12.17
CA ASN A 47 1.02 9.50 -13.48
C ASN A 47 2.46 9.14 -13.86
N PRO A 48 2.69 8.17 -14.77
CA PRO A 48 4.03 7.77 -15.18
C PRO A 48 4.80 8.88 -15.90
N ASP A 49 4.11 9.92 -16.39
CA ASP A 49 4.73 11.05 -17.06
C ASP A 49 5.21 12.16 -16.11
N GLN A 50 4.86 12.08 -14.84
CA GLN A 50 5.25 13.05 -13.82
C GLN A 50 6.74 12.90 -13.45
N ARG A 51 7.38 14.03 -13.11
CA ARG A 51 8.81 14.14 -12.81
C ARG A 51 9.32 13.07 -11.84
N ARG A 52 8.71 12.92 -10.66
CA ARG A 52 9.19 11.94 -9.67
C ARG A 52 8.98 10.48 -10.08
N TRP A 53 7.88 10.16 -10.76
CA TRP A 53 7.66 8.80 -11.28
C TRP A 53 8.66 8.43 -12.38
N LYS A 54 9.01 9.39 -13.26
CA LYS A 54 10.09 9.25 -14.24
C LYS A 54 11.44 9.04 -13.56
N TYR A 55 11.79 9.90 -12.61
CA TYR A 55 13.02 9.78 -11.82
C TYR A 55 13.19 8.38 -11.20
N LEU A 56 12.14 7.86 -10.55
CA LEU A 56 12.17 6.52 -9.97
C LEU A 56 12.35 5.41 -11.02
N SER A 57 11.82 5.60 -12.22
CA SER A 57 11.97 4.65 -13.33
C SER A 57 13.39 4.70 -13.90
N ASP A 58 13.95 5.90 -14.10
CA ASP A 58 15.31 6.10 -14.60
C ASP A 58 16.36 5.51 -13.63
N ILE A 59 16.18 5.72 -12.32
CA ILE A 59 17.03 5.07 -11.30
C ILE A 59 16.90 3.55 -11.38
N ALA A 60 15.67 3.04 -11.49
CA ALA A 60 15.41 1.61 -11.52
C ALA A 60 15.99 0.94 -12.79
N GLU A 61 16.08 1.66 -13.90
CA GLU A 61 16.76 1.25 -15.13
C GLU A 61 18.30 1.26 -15.01
N GLY A 62 18.83 1.99 -14.02
CA GLY A 62 20.28 2.15 -13.79
C GLY A 62 20.88 3.35 -14.52
N SER A 63 20.06 4.31 -14.94
CA SER A 63 20.52 5.56 -15.54
C SER A 63 21.28 6.43 -14.52
N SER A 64 22.33 7.11 -14.97
CA SER A 64 23.09 8.06 -14.14
C SER A 64 22.26 9.34 -13.97
N VAL A 65 21.34 9.34 -13.02
CA VAL A 65 20.54 10.54 -12.75
C VAL A 65 21.37 11.52 -11.91
N HIS A 66 21.53 12.75 -12.41
CA HIS A 66 22.13 13.84 -11.64
C HIS A 66 21.15 14.27 -10.54
N VAL A 67 21.48 13.90 -9.30
CA VAL A 67 20.73 14.27 -8.08
C VAL A 67 20.65 15.79 -7.86
N ASP A 68 21.57 16.57 -8.47
CA ASP A 68 21.61 18.04 -8.37
C ASP A 68 20.46 18.73 -9.11
N ASP A 69 19.78 18.05 -10.04
CA ASP A 69 18.60 18.60 -10.76
C ASP A 69 17.29 18.35 -10.01
N LEU A 70 17.36 17.81 -8.79
CA LEU A 70 16.21 17.55 -7.92
C LEU A 70 16.30 18.49 -6.73
N SER A 71 15.79 19.71 -6.93
CA SER A 71 15.54 20.66 -5.84
C SER A 71 14.49 20.09 -4.88
N PHE A 72 14.90 19.18 -3.99
CA PHE A 72 14.06 18.65 -2.92
C PHE A 72 13.82 19.69 -1.81
N GLU A 73 14.60 20.78 -1.81
CA GLU A 73 14.67 21.72 -0.69
C GLU A 73 13.71 22.94 -0.81
N ASP A 74 13.13 23.22 -1.98
CA ASP A 74 12.42 24.50 -2.21
C ASP A 74 10.95 24.42 -2.70
N GLU A 75 10.37 23.24 -2.92
CA GLU A 75 8.97 23.13 -3.31
C GLU A 75 8.11 22.76 -2.09
N GLN A 76 7.35 23.74 -1.59
CA GLN A 76 6.08 23.52 -0.90
C GLN A 76 5.47 22.21 -1.41
N GLU A 77 5.40 21.16 -0.57
CA GLU A 77 5.00 19.79 -0.96
C GLU A 77 3.92 19.85 -2.05
N ASN A 78 4.34 19.70 -3.32
CA ASN A 78 3.38 19.68 -4.39
C ASN A 78 2.64 18.36 -4.20
N ASP A 79 1.33 18.39 -3.96
CA ASP A 79 0.51 17.21 -3.66
C ASP A 79 0.74 16.09 -4.69
N GLU A 80 1.04 16.46 -5.93
CA GLU A 80 1.44 15.56 -7.03
C GLU A 80 2.60 14.63 -6.62
N ASP A 81 3.60 15.15 -5.93
CA ASP A 81 4.87 14.50 -5.62
C ASP A 81 4.85 13.65 -4.34
N TYR A 82 3.71 13.63 -3.64
CA TYR A 82 3.52 12.92 -2.38
C TYR A 82 3.67 11.41 -2.54
N TYR A 83 2.86 10.76 -3.38
CA TYR A 83 2.93 9.30 -3.59
C TYR A 83 4.28 8.79 -4.10
N PRO A 84 4.91 9.40 -5.13
CA PRO A 84 6.22 8.95 -5.58
C PRO A 84 7.34 9.23 -4.56
N SER A 85 7.11 10.02 -3.51
CA SER A 85 8.07 10.16 -2.40
C SER A 85 8.07 8.97 -1.42
N LEU A 86 6.99 8.18 -1.42
CA LEU A 86 6.82 7.12 -0.44
C LEU A 86 7.62 5.86 -0.83
N PRO A 87 8.11 5.06 0.14
CA PRO A 87 8.96 3.90 -0.13
C PRO A 87 8.34 2.84 -1.07
N PHE A 88 7.01 2.72 -1.10
CA PHE A 88 6.33 1.77 -1.98
C PHE A 88 6.57 2.10 -3.46
N ALA A 89 6.65 3.39 -3.81
CA ALA A 89 6.82 3.85 -5.19
C ALA A 89 8.19 3.46 -5.74
N ALA A 90 9.25 3.65 -4.94
CA ALA A 90 10.59 3.22 -5.30
C ALA A 90 10.67 1.70 -5.52
N LEU A 91 10.04 0.91 -4.65
CA LEU A 91 10.00 -0.55 -4.79
C LEU A 91 9.19 -0.97 -6.03
N TYR A 92 8.04 -0.33 -6.25
CA TYR A 92 7.19 -0.54 -7.42
C TYR A 92 7.98 -0.29 -8.72
N SER A 93 8.65 0.84 -8.85
CA SER A 93 9.47 1.18 -10.02
C SER A 93 10.62 0.19 -10.21
N CYS A 94 11.35 -0.15 -9.14
CA CYS A 94 12.40 -1.17 -9.18
C CYS A 94 11.90 -2.53 -9.71
N PHE A 95 10.76 -3.01 -9.21
CA PHE A 95 10.20 -4.29 -9.66
C PHE A 95 9.67 -4.21 -11.08
N LYS A 96 9.04 -3.09 -11.45
CA LYS A 96 8.55 -2.84 -12.79
C LYS A 96 9.69 -2.89 -13.82
N GLU A 97 10.78 -2.16 -13.60
CA GLU A 97 11.92 -2.15 -14.53
C GLU A 97 12.66 -3.49 -14.59
N LYS A 98 12.65 -4.26 -13.49
CA LYS A 98 13.15 -5.64 -13.49
C LYS A 98 12.22 -6.65 -14.18
N GLY A 99 11.10 -6.21 -14.76
CA GLY A 99 10.12 -7.08 -15.41
C GLY A 99 9.33 -7.97 -14.45
N LEU A 100 9.34 -7.68 -13.15
CA LEU A 100 8.58 -8.43 -12.15
C LEU A 100 7.15 -7.90 -12.09
N LYS A 101 6.16 -8.80 -12.13
CA LYS A 101 4.76 -8.42 -11.92
C LYS A 101 4.54 -7.98 -10.47
N VAL A 102 4.14 -6.72 -10.28
CA VAL A 102 3.88 -6.10 -8.99
C VAL A 102 2.49 -5.44 -9.01
N THR A 103 1.76 -5.64 -7.91
CA THR A 103 0.52 -4.93 -7.63
C THR A 103 0.61 -4.41 -6.19
N CYS A 104 0.62 -3.10 -6.03
CA CYS A 104 0.52 -2.43 -4.74
C CYS A 104 -0.96 -2.35 -4.35
N LEU A 105 -1.28 -2.71 -3.11
CA LEU A 105 -2.59 -2.49 -2.52
C LEU A 105 -2.45 -1.37 -1.49
N LEU A 106 -3.31 -0.37 -1.58
CA LEU A 106 -3.31 0.79 -0.70
C LEU A 106 -4.65 0.90 0.00
N CYS A 107 -4.62 1.31 1.27
CA CYS A 107 -5.81 1.60 2.06
C CYS A 107 -5.62 2.96 2.72
N TYR A 108 -6.60 3.83 2.52
CA TYR A 108 -6.65 5.09 3.25
C TYR A 108 -7.08 4.81 4.71
N CYS A 109 -6.21 5.08 5.67
CA CYS A 109 -6.34 5.02 7.11
C CYS A 109 -6.07 6.40 7.76
N SER A 110 -6.92 6.83 8.69
CA SER A 110 -6.63 8.02 9.52
C SER A 110 -5.50 7.73 10.52
N GLU A 111 -4.96 8.78 11.15
CA GLU A 111 -4.06 8.59 12.28
C GLU A 111 -4.76 7.87 13.45
N GLY A 112 -4.04 7.01 14.18
CA GLY A 112 -4.54 6.29 15.35
C GLY A 112 -4.58 4.78 15.18
N ASP A 113 -5.69 4.16 15.63
CA ASP A 113 -5.88 2.72 15.58
C ASP A 113 -6.20 2.23 14.16
N ASN A 114 -5.17 1.74 13.49
CA ASN A 114 -5.21 1.24 12.13
C ASN A 114 -5.34 -0.29 12.04
N ILE A 115 -5.59 -0.98 13.17
CA ILE A 115 -5.80 -2.44 13.19
C ILE A 115 -6.88 -2.88 12.19
N PRO A 116 -8.07 -2.25 12.15
CA PRO A 116 -9.12 -2.68 11.23
C PRO A 116 -8.69 -2.51 9.77
N ASP A 117 -7.97 -1.42 9.45
CA ASP A 117 -7.51 -1.15 8.08
C ASP A 117 -6.41 -2.13 7.65
N ALA A 118 -5.53 -2.52 8.57
CA ALA A 118 -4.54 -3.57 8.34
C ALA A 118 -5.21 -4.92 7.98
N PHE A 119 -6.25 -5.32 8.70
CA PHE A 119 -7.00 -6.54 8.35
C PHE A 119 -7.72 -6.42 7.01
N ASN A 120 -8.31 -5.26 6.70
CA ASN A 120 -8.93 -5.03 5.39
C ASN A 120 -7.91 -5.18 4.25
N LEU A 121 -6.69 -4.68 4.41
CA LEU A 121 -5.63 -4.83 3.41
C LEU A 121 -5.13 -6.27 3.31
N ALA A 122 -5.02 -6.98 4.43
CA ALA A 122 -4.65 -8.40 4.47
C ALA A 122 -5.70 -9.28 3.77
N GLU A 123 -6.99 -9.04 4.01
CA GLU A 123 -8.10 -9.70 3.32
C GLU A 123 -8.10 -9.39 1.81
N ALA A 124 -7.80 -8.14 1.44
CA ALA A 124 -7.63 -7.75 0.06
C ALA A 124 -6.50 -8.54 -0.61
N ALA A 125 -5.32 -8.63 0.03
CA ALA A 125 -4.21 -9.42 -0.47
C ALA A 125 -4.59 -10.90 -0.66
N CYS A 126 -5.28 -11.50 0.31
CA CYS A 126 -5.83 -12.85 0.19
C CYS A 126 -6.75 -12.98 -1.04
N LYS A 127 -7.69 -12.06 -1.21
CA LYS A 127 -8.63 -12.04 -2.34
C LYS A 127 -7.92 -11.91 -3.69
N LEU A 128 -6.90 -11.04 -3.79
CA LEU A 128 -6.09 -10.86 -5.00
C LEU A 128 -5.36 -12.15 -5.39
N LEU A 129 -4.88 -12.89 -4.40
CA LEU A 129 -4.14 -14.14 -4.59
C LEU A 129 -5.05 -15.36 -4.74
N GLY A 130 -6.38 -15.20 -4.62
CA GLY A 130 -7.32 -16.31 -4.61
C GLY A 130 -7.22 -17.20 -3.36
N PHE A 131 -6.56 -16.72 -2.30
CA PHE A 131 -6.53 -17.40 -1.00
C PHE A 131 -7.76 -17.00 -0.18
N CYS A 132 -8.53 -17.99 0.25
CA CYS A 132 -9.53 -17.79 1.31
C CYS A 132 -8.89 -18.16 2.65
N PRO A 133 -8.89 -17.27 3.66
CA PRO A 133 -8.45 -17.61 5.02
C PRO A 133 -9.16 -18.85 5.58
N ASN A 134 -10.43 -19.06 5.20
CA ASN A 134 -11.22 -20.24 5.60
C ASN A 134 -10.69 -21.58 5.07
N ASN A 135 -9.80 -21.60 4.07
CA ASN A 135 -9.17 -22.81 3.55
C ASN A 135 -7.81 -23.12 4.22
N LEU A 136 -7.31 -22.26 5.11
CA LEU A 136 -6.21 -22.62 6.01
C LEU A 136 -6.79 -23.42 7.18
N ASN A 137 -6.90 -24.74 6.98
CA ASN A 137 -7.45 -25.76 7.91
C ASN A 137 -6.85 -25.82 9.33
N ASN A 138 -6.01 -24.87 9.74
CA ASN A 138 -5.28 -24.90 11.01
C ASN A 138 -5.71 -23.80 12.00
N TYR A 139 -6.68 -22.94 11.67
CA TYR A 139 -7.18 -21.93 12.58
C TYR A 139 -8.62 -22.24 12.98
N ALA A 140 -8.82 -22.52 14.26
CA ALA A 140 -10.05 -23.02 14.88
C ALA A 140 -11.28 -22.09 14.74
N ASP A 141 -11.22 -21.02 13.95
CA ASP A 141 -12.31 -20.04 13.83
C ASP A 141 -12.29 -19.19 12.54
N GLY A 142 -11.41 -19.47 11.56
CA GLY A 142 -11.31 -18.70 10.31
C GLY A 142 -10.86 -17.24 10.47
N LYS A 143 -10.45 -16.82 11.68
CA LYS A 143 -10.04 -15.45 12.01
C LYS A 143 -8.53 -15.28 11.93
N TRP A 144 -8.09 -14.07 11.59
CA TRP A 144 -6.68 -13.69 11.65
C TRP A 144 -6.11 -13.84 13.06
N LEU A 145 -4.88 -14.35 13.17
CA LEU A 145 -4.15 -14.32 14.44
C LEU A 145 -3.71 -12.90 14.77
N ILE A 146 -3.99 -12.47 16.00
CA ILE A 146 -3.50 -11.20 16.52
C ILE A 146 -2.13 -11.44 17.17
N PRO A 147 -1.08 -10.68 16.80
CA PRO A 147 0.22 -10.77 17.46
C PRO A 147 0.10 -10.44 18.96
N PHE A 148 0.80 -11.18 19.82
CA PHE A 148 0.80 -10.92 21.27
C PHE A 148 1.20 -9.48 21.63
N SER A 149 2.10 -8.88 20.84
CA SER A 149 2.53 -7.49 21.02
C SER A 149 1.38 -6.47 20.90
N TRP A 150 0.26 -6.82 20.27
CA TRP A 150 -0.89 -5.93 20.16
C TRP A 150 -1.70 -5.83 21.45
N GLY A 151 -1.56 -6.80 22.36
CA GLY A 151 -2.23 -6.76 23.67
C GLY A 151 -1.77 -5.62 24.57
N THR A 152 -0.61 -5.01 24.27
CA THR A 152 -0.05 -3.89 25.03
C THR A 152 -0.15 -2.55 24.29
N LEU A 153 -0.79 -2.49 23.11
CA LEU A 153 -0.90 -1.27 22.30
C LEU A 153 -1.56 -0.11 23.05
N TYR A 154 -2.54 -0.41 23.90
CA TYR A 154 -3.29 0.60 24.67
C TYR A 154 -2.78 0.75 26.11
N GLY A 155 -1.59 0.23 26.40
CA GLY A 155 -1.02 0.23 27.76
C GLY A 155 -1.61 -0.86 28.67
N PRO A 156 -1.31 -0.81 29.98
CA PRO A 156 -1.86 -1.76 30.94
C PRO A 156 -3.38 -1.61 31.09
N ALA A 157 -4.03 -2.64 31.61
CA ALA A 157 -5.46 -2.58 31.91
C ALA A 157 -5.78 -1.36 32.79
N PRO A 158 -6.90 -0.66 32.54
CA PRO A 158 -7.28 0.51 33.32
C PRO A 158 -7.41 0.14 34.80
N ASP A 159 -6.93 1.03 35.68
CA ASP A 159 -7.11 0.87 37.11
C ASP A 159 -8.60 1.00 37.43
N MET A 160 -9.22 -0.11 37.85
CA MET A 160 -10.65 -0.14 38.13
C MET A 160 -11.04 0.64 39.40
N SER A 161 -10.08 1.13 40.20
CA SER A 161 -10.34 1.95 41.39
C SER A 161 -10.69 3.41 41.08
N ILE A 162 -10.53 3.84 39.82
CA ILE A 162 -10.81 5.22 39.37
C ILE A 162 -12.23 5.39 38.78
N PHE A 163 -13.01 4.30 38.72
CA PHE A 163 -14.40 4.26 38.27
C PHE A 163 -15.33 3.92 39.44
#